data_AF-A0A7X7DP41-F1
#
_entry.id   AF-A0A7X7DP41-F1
#
_cell.length_a   1.000
_cell.length_b   1.000
_cell.length_c   1.000
_cell.angle_alpha   90.00
_cell.angle_beta   90.00
_cell.angle_gamma   90.00
#
_symmetry.space_group_name_H-M   'P 1'
#
loop_
_entity.id
_entity.type
_entity.pdbx_description
1 polymer ?
#
loop_
_entity_poly.entity_id
_entity_poly.type
_entity_poly.pdbx_seq_one_letter_code
_entity_poly.pdbx_strand_id
1 'polypeptide(L)'
;MAQTTFTNSRGISHKGSGGFNIVFPDVCKTPSPGGPIPIPYPNTGKDSDASDGPDTVKVDKKMPMVKGAKYSTSTGDEAGSAQGVASNKIKGECEFMMYSFDVKFEGKNVCRLGDPLFHNKKNILG
;
A
#
# COMPACT_ATOMS: atom_id res chain seq x y z
N MET A 1 -9.37 -11.59 -10.69
CA MET A 1 -10.18 -12.75 -10.25
C MET A 1 -11.32 -12.17 -9.43
N ALA A 2 -12.56 -12.64 -9.56
CA ALA A 2 -13.63 -12.15 -8.70
C ALA A 2 -13.32 -12.56 -7.24
N GLN A 3 -13.35 -11.61 -6.31
CA GLN A 3 -13.13 -11.91 -4.89
C GLN A 3 -14.30 -12.75 -4.37
N THR A 4 -14.01 -13.85 -3.69
CA THR A 4 -15.05 -14.72 -3.12
C THR A 4 -15.32 -14.42 -1.65
N THR A 5 -14.36 -13.79 -0.98
CA THR A 5 -14.40 -13.55 0.46
C THR A 5 -14.42 -12.06 0.76
N PHE A 6 -15.38 -11.65 1.61
CA PHE A 6 -15.62 -10.27 2.00
C PHE A 6 -15.62 -10.16 3.52
N THR A 7 -15.10 -9.04 4.01
CA THR A 7 -15.06 -8.66 5.42
C THR A 7 -15.72 -7.31 5.56
N ASN A 8 -16.74 -7.21 6.40
CA ASN A 8 -17.56 -6.00 6.56
C ASN A 8 -18.10 -5.46 5.21
N SER A 9 -18.57 -6.36 4.34
CA SER A 9 -19.05 -6.04 2.98
C SER A 9 -18.00 -5.42 2.06
N ARG A 10 -16.71 -5.51 2.40
CA ARG A 10 -15.58 -5.04 1.59
C ARG A 10 -14.68 -6.23 1.24
N GLY A 11 -14.15 -6.24 0.03
CA GLY A 11 -13.26 -7.30 -0.41
C GLY A 11 -11.98 -7.35 0.43
N ILE A 12 -11.49 -8.53 0.78
CA ILE A 12 -10.24 -8.68 1.53
C ILE A 12 -9.06 -8.42 0.60
N SER A 13 -8.14 -7.52 0.91
CA SER A 13 -6.96 -7.32 0.07
C SER A 13 -6.04 -8.55 0.15
N HIS A 14 -5.64 -9.11 -0.98
CA HIS A 14 -4.71 -10.25 -1.06
C HIS A 14 -3.96 -10.24 -2.39
N LYS A 15 -2.85 -10.98 -2.52
CA LYS A 15 -1.99 -10.96 -3.73
C LYS A 15 -2.70 -11.22 -5.08
N GLY A 16 -3.90 -11.79 -5.05
CA GLY A 16 -4.71 -12.12 -6.24
C GLY A 16 -5.97 -11.29 -6.42
N SER A 17 -6.30 -10.36 -5.51
CA SER A 17 -7.52 -9.53 -5.63
C SER A 17 -7.40 -8.53 -6.79
N GLY A 18 -6.16 -8.14 -7.14
CA GLY A 18 -5.89 -7.21 -8.23
C GLY A 18 -6.28 -5.76 -7.90
N GLY A 19 -6.51 -5.44 -6.63
CA GLY A 19 -6.70 -4.08 -6.18
C GLY A 19 -5.40 -3.28 -6.27
N PHE A 20 -5.56 -2.00 -6.53
CA PHE A 20 -4.49 -1.02 -6.50
C PHE A 20 -5.03 0.24 -5.83
N ASN A 21 -4.20 0.88 -5.01
CA ASN A 21 -4.49 2.17 -4.41
C ASN A 21 -3.62 3.21 -5.13
N ILE A 22 -4.22 4.30 -5.60
CA ILE A 22 -3.50 5.43 -6.22
C ILE A 22 -3.75 6.64 -5.33
N VAL A 23 -2.67 7.24 -4.84
CA VAL A 23 -2.72 8.40 -3.96
C VAL A 23 -1.97 9.56 -4.62
N PHE A 24 -2.57 10.75 -4.54
CA PHE A 24 -2.02 12.00 -5.05
C PHE A 24 -2.47 13.16 -4.14
N PRO A 25 -1.62 14.16 -3.83
CA PRO A 25 -0.26 14.38 -4.34
C PRO A 25 0.87 13.82 -3.43
N ASP A 26 1.63 12.82 -3.90
CA ASP A 26 2.85 12.36 -3.22
C ASP A 26 4.02 13.31 -3.53
N VAL A 27 4.34 14.23 -2.61
CA VAL A 27 5.38 15.24 -2.87
C VAL A 27 6.76 14.63 -2.66
N CYS A 28 7.50 14.48 -3.76
CA CYS A 28 8.88 14.00 -3.79
C CYS A 28 9.82 15.08 -4.33
N LYS A 29 11.10 15.01 -3.96
CA LYS A 29 12.14 15.93 -4.44
C LYS A 29 12.63 15.45 -5.80
N THR A 30 12.51 16.31 -6.81
CA THR A 30 12.96 16.05 -8.18
C THR A 30 14.25 16.79 -8.46
N PRO A 31 15.31 16.11 -8.94
CA PRO A 31 16.54 16.78 -9.32
C PRO A 31 16.30 17.84 -10.40
N SER A 32 16.83 19.04 -10.18
CA SER A 32 16.83 20.12 -11.17
C SER A 32 18.20 20.82 -11.19
N PRO A 33 18.53 21.58 -12.25
CA PRO A 33 19.79 22.32 -12.34
C PRO A 33 20.03 23.30 -11.17
N GLY A 34 18.97 23.75 -10.48
CA GLY A 34 19.04 24.66 -9.33
C GLY A 34 18.97 23.96 -7.96
N GLY A 35 18.97 22.62 -7.92
CA GLY A 35 18.78 21.82 -6.71
C GLY A 35 17.42 21.08 -6.70
N PRO A 36 17.18 20.19 -5.72
CA PRO A 36 15.95 19.39 -5.70
C PRO A 36 14.69 20.24 -5.44
N ILE A 37 13.69 20.13 -6.31
CA ILE A 37 12.41 20.86 -6.20
C ILE A 37 11.31 19.89 -5.77
N PRO A 38 10.43 20.23 -4.80
CA PRO A 38 9.28 19.41 -4.45
C PRO A 38 8.27 19.39 -5.60
N ILE A 39 8.00 18.21 -6.18
CA ILE A 39 7.01 18.01 -7.24
C ILE A 39 5.98 16.97 -6.77
N PRO A 40 4.67 17.23 -6.94
CA PRO A 40 3.62 16.27 -6.63
C PRO A 40 3.57 15.16 -7.68
N TYR A 41 3.71 13.90 -7.25
CA TYR A 41 3.60 12.72 -8.08
C TYR A 41 2.40 11.85 -7.69
N PRO A 42 1.81 11.10 -8.63
CA PRO A 42 0.90 10.02 -8.29
C PRO A 42 1.70 8.83 -7.76
N ASN A 43 1.25 8.21 -6.68
CA ASN A 43 1.88 7.01 -6.15
C ASN A 43 0.85 5.86 -6.07
N THR A 44 1.23 4.70 -6.60
CA THR A 44 0.41 3.51 -6.70
C THR A 44 0.99 2.37 -5.87
N GLY A 45 0.18 1.80 -4.97
CA GLY A 45 0.45 0.56 -4.26
C GLY A 45 -0.44 -0.55 -4.83
N LYS A 46 0.12 -1.74 -5.06
CA LYS A 46 -0.61 -2.85 -5.70
C LYS A 46 -0.69 -4.05 -4.78
N ASP A 47 -1.85 -4.70 -4.78
CA ASP A 47 -2.07 -5.97 -4.07
C ASP A 47 -1.07 -7.05 -4.49
N SER A 48 -0.61 -7.04 -5.75
CA SER A 48 0.39 -7.98 -6.26
C SER A 48 1.70 -7.97 -5.48
N ASP A 49 2.02 -6.83 -4.86
CA ASP A 49 3.26 -6.60 -4.12
C ASP A 49 3.12 -6.89 -2.62
N ALA A 50 1.99 -7.46 -2.21
CA ALA A 50 1.71 -7.93 -0.84
C ALA A 50 2.82 -8.85 -0.30
N SER A 51 3.39 -8.45 0.83
CA SER A 51 4.37 -9.18 1.64
C SER A 51 4.00 -9.12 3.13
N ASP A 52 4.63 -9.99 3.92
CA ASP A 52 4.51 -10.00 5.40
C ASP A 52 3.08 -10.22 5.93
N GLY A 53 2.27 -10.95 5.15
CA GLY A 53 0.96 -11.44 5.55
C GLY A 53 1.02 -12.67 6.47
N PRO A 54 -0.12 -13.29 6.78
CA PRO A 54 -0.18 -14.50 7.59
C PRO A 54 0.31 -15.72 6.82
N ASP A 55 0.91 -16.68 7.51
CA ASP A 55 1.55 -17.85 6.91
C ASP A 55 0.57 -19.03 6.72
N THR A 56 -0.35 -19.20 7.66
CA THR A 56 -1.29 -20.34 7.70
C THR A 56 -2.61 -20.03 7.00
N VAL A 57 -3.01 -18.77 6.96
CA VAL A 57 -4.30 -18.33 6.39
C VAL A 57 -4.15 -17.95 4.91
N LYS A 58 -5.03 -18.50 4.08
CA LYS A 58 -5.12 -18.16 2.65
C LYS A 58 -6.54 -17.73 2.30
N VAL A 59 -6.66 -16.62 1.58
CA VAL A 59 -7.91 -16.14 0.97
C VAL A 59 -7.76 -16.26 -0.54
N ASP A 60 -8.71 -16.91 -1.20
CA ASP A 60 -8.64 -17.18 -2.65
C ASP A 60 -7.30 -17.85 -3.06
N LYS A 61 -6.82 -18.77 -2.22
CA LYS A 61 -5.53 -19.48 -2.37
C LYS A 61 -4.29 -18.57 -2.36
N LYS A 62 -4.44 -17.31 -1.93
CA LYS A 62 -3.38 -16.32 -1.83
C LYS A 62 -3.24 -15.83 -0.39
N MET A 63 -2.06 -15.31 -0.08
CA MET A 63 -1.79 -14.67 1.21
C MET A 63 -2.62 -13.37 1.30
N PRO A 64 -3.49 -13.23 2.32
CA PRO A 64 -4.24 -12.01 2.56
C PRO A 64 -3.38 -10.95 3.25
N MET A 65 -3.82 -9.70 3.16
CA MET A 65 -3.26 -8.57 3.87
C MET A 65 -3.88 -8.49 5.27
N VAL A 66 -3.02 -8.33 6.27
CA VAL A 66 -3.40 -8.16 7.67
C VAL A 66 -2.61 -7.01 8.28
N LYS A 67 -2.97 -6.58 9.48
CA LYS A 67 -2.22 -5.57 10.24
C LYS A 67 -0.74 -5.97 10.34
N GLY A 68 0.13 -5.12 9.81
CA GLY A 68 1.58 -5.35 9.73
C GLY A 68 2.06 -5.92 8.40
N ALA A 69 1.15 -6.39 7.53
CA ALA A 69 1.46 -6.69 6.14
C ALA A 69 1.63 -5.39 5.35
N LYS A 70 2.46 -5.45 4.31
CA LYS A 70 2.81 -4.30 3.48
C LYS A 70 2.83 -4.64 2.00
N TYR A 71 2.67 -3.63 1.15
CA TYR A 71 3.11 -3.73 -0.23
C TYR A 71 4.60 -3.42 -0.25
N SER A 72 5.39 -4.37 -0.73
CA SER A 72 6.85 -4.29 -0.75
C SER A 72 7.40 -3.08 -1.50
N THR A 73 6.63 -2.55 -2.45
CA THR A 73 7.03 -1.41 -3.27
C THR A 73 5.82 -0.58 -3.68
N SER A 74 6.10 0.66 -4.12
CA SER A 74 5.14 1.61 -4.65
C SER A 74 5.69 2.22 -5.95
N THR A 75 4.83 2.66 -6.86
CA THR A 75 5.21 3.08 -8.23
C THR A 75 4.49 4.35 -8.66
N GLY A 76 5.14 5.20 -9.45
CA GLY A 76 4.60 6.47 -9.97
C GLY A 76 5.35 7.71 -9.49
N ASP A 77 6.16 7.59 -8.43
CA ASP A 77 6.99 8.64 -7.84
C ASP A 77 8.45 8.61 -8.31
N GLU A 78 8.78 7.83 -9.35
CA GLU A 78 10.17 7.56 -9.77
C GLU A 78 10.93 8.80 -10.25
N ALA A 79 10.22 9.79 -10.79
CA ALA A 79 10.84 11.04 -11.22
C ALA A 79 11.32 11.89 -10.04
N GLY A 80 10.76 11.70 -8.84
CA GLY A 80 11.23 12.29 -7.59
C GLY A 80 12.47 11.60 -7.02
N SER A 81 13.50 11.40 -7.86
CA SER A 81 14.67 10.57 -7.54
C SER A 81 15.60 11.15 -6.46
N ALA A 82 15.30 12.34 -5.93
CA ALA A 82 15.94 12.91 -4.74
C ALA A 82 15.12 12.67 -3.44
N GLN A 83 14.20 11.70 -3.48
CA GLN A 83 13.46 11.14 -2.36
C GLN A 83 12.22 11.92 -1.88
N GLY A 84 11.30 11.21 -1.22
CA GLY A 84 10.08 11.77 -0.63
C GLY A 84 10.39 12.86 0.38
N VAL A 85 9.61 13.95 0.38
CA VAL A 85 9.86 15.11 1.26
C VAL A 85 9.80 14.74 2.74
N ALA A 86 8.84 13.88 3.13
CA ALA A 86 8.70 13.39 4.49
C ALA A 86 9.42 12.05 4.72
N SER A 87 9.42 11.14 3.75
CA SER A 87 9.94 9.78 3.93
C SER A 87 11.44 9.60 3.66
N ASN A 88 12.05 10.51 2.88
CA ASN A 88 13.37 10.32 2.27
C ASN A 88 13.54 8.93 1.60
N LYS A 89 12.46 8.37 1.03
CA LYS A 89 12.51 7.17 0.19
C LYS A 89 11.84 7.40 -1.16
N ILE A 90 12.15 6.51 -2.10
CA ILE A 90 11.56 6.40 -3.44
C ILE A 90 11.14 4.95 -3.57
N LYS A 91 9.95 4.67 -4.09
CA LYS A 91 9.40 3.30 -4.13
C LYS A 91 9.38 2.63 -2.75
N GLY A 92 9.07 3.40 -1.70
CA GLY A 92 8.96 2.87 -0.35
C GLY A 92 7.80 1.87 -0.22
N GLU A 93 7.83 1.08 0.85
CA GLU A 93 6.74 0.17 1.20
C GLU A 93 5.44 0.94 1.46
N CYS A 94 4.31 0.30 1.13
CA CYS A 94 3.00 0.80 1.54
C CYS A 94 2.42 -0.02 2.68
N GLU A 95 1.88 0.65 3.69
CA GLU A 95 1.32 0.01 4.88
C GLU A 95 -0.13 0.44 5.06
N PHE A 96 -1.03 -0.50 5.32
CA PHE A 96 -2.39 -0.18 5.69
C PHE A 96 -2.41 0.61 7.01
N MET A 97 -3.15 1.71 7.04
CA MET A 97 -3.38 2.53 8.23
C MET A 97 -4.59 2.00 9.02
N MET A 98 -5.64 1.62 8.30
CA MET A 98 -6.86 1.07 8.89
C MET A 98 -7.09 -0.37 8.42
N TYR A 99 -7.84 -1.09 9.21
CA TYR A 99 -8.12 -2.52 9.02
C TYR A 99 -9.52 -2.80 9.59
N SER A 100 -10.04 -4.01 9.35
CA SER A 100 -11.26 -4.51 10.02
C SER A 100 -11.13 -4.46 11.54
N PHE A 101 -12.16 -4.02 12.25
CA PHE A 101 -12.14 -3.94 13.72
C PHE A 101 -12.48 -5.29 14.39
N ASP A 102 -13.28 -6.10 13.70
CA ASP A 102 -13.90 -7.33 14.19
C ASP A 102 -13.27 -8.60 13.60
N VAL A 103 -12.83 -8.56 12.34
CA VAL A 103 -12.26 -9.73 11.67
C VAL A 103 -10.74 -9.71 11.70
N LYS A 104 -10.17 -10.83 12.17
CA LYS A 104 -8.73 -11.03 12.35
C LYS A 104 -8.30 -12.38 11.77
N PHE A 105 -7.14 -12.40 11.11
CA PHE A 105 -6.43 -13.62 10.74
C PHE A 105 -5.16 -13.72 11.56
N GLU A 106 -4.92 -14.88 12.20
CA GLU A 106 -3.78 -15.08 13.10
C GLU A 106 -3.66 -14.00 14.20
N GLY A 107 -4.80 -13.50 14.69
CA GLY A 107 -4.85 -12.42 15.69
C GLY A 107 -4.58 -11.01 15.14
N LYS A 108 -4.29 -10.87 13.84
CA LYS A 108 -4.05 -9.60 13.16
C LYS A 108 -5.29 -9.17 12.35
N ASN A 109 -5.68 -7.91 12.46
CA ASN A 109 -6.84 -7.35 11.77
C ASN A 109 -6.70 -7.46 10.25
N VAL A 110 -7.78 -7.80 9.54
CA VAL A 110 -7.75 -7.99 8.09
C VAL A 110 -7.82 -6.65 7.35
N CYS A 111 -6.98 -6.46 6.34
CA CYS A 111 -7.03 -5.28 5.47
C CYS A 111 -8.07 -5.47 4.36
N ARG A 112 -8.87 -4.43 4.10
CA ARG A 112 -9.97 -4.48 3.12
C ARG A 112 -9.78 -3.45 2.03
N LEU A 113 -10.48 -3.68 0.92
CA LEU A 113 -10.55 -2.75 -0.20
C LEU A 113 -11.03 -1.38 0.25
N GLY A 114 -10.19 -0.36 0.05
CA GLY A 114 -10.42 1.04 0.41
C GLY A 114 -10.19 1.37 1.89
N ASP A 115 -9.62 0.46 2.67
CA ASP A 115 -8.98 0.89 3.91
C ASP A 115 -7.79 1.80 3.54
N PRO A 116 -7.60 2.94 4.22
CA PRO A 116 -6.56 3.89 3.87
C PRO A 116 -5.17 3.27 4.05
N LEU A 117 -4.28 3.64 3.14
CA LEU A 117 -2.95 3.10 2.96
C LEU A 117 -1.93 4.23 3.02
N PHE A 118 -0.88 4.04 3.80
CA PHE A 118 0.32 4.86 3.68
C PHE A 118 1.14 4.42 2.49
N HIS A 119 1.59 5.38 1.69
CA HIS A 119 2.49 5.16 0.57
C HIS A 119 3.89 5.70 0.87
N ASN A 120 4.88 5.11 0.20
CA ASN A 120 6.28 5.50 0.25
C ASN A 120 6.81 5.72 1.68
N LYS A 121 6.64 4.73 2.56
CA LYS A 121 7.04 4.80 3.98
C LYS A 121 6.43 6.01 4.72
N LYS A 122 5.11 6.18 4.59
CA LYS A 122 4.31 7.24 5.24
C LYS A 122 4.60 8.65 4.71
N ASN A 123 4.99 8.78 3.43
CA ASN A 123 5.07 10.08 2.79
C ASN A 123 3.68 10.69 2.54
N ILE A 124 2.70 9.82 2.23
CA ILE A 124 1.30 10.20 2.01
C ILE A 124 0.34 9.10 2.50
N LEU A 125 -0.90 9.46 2.80
CA LEU A 125 -2.01 8.59 3.18
C LEU A 125 -3.15 8.73 2.17
N GLY A 126 -3.76 7.63 1.73
CA GLY A 126 -4.94 7.66 0.85
C GLY A 126 -5.73 6.36 0.80
#